data_AF-A0A2M9QBI8-F1
#
_entry.id   AF-A0A2M9QBI8-F1
#
_cell.length_a   1.000
_cell.length_b   1.000
_cell.length_c   1.000
_cell.angle_alpha   90.00
_cell.angle_beta   90.00
_cell.angle_gamma   90.00
#
_symmetry.space_group_name_H-M   'P 1'
#
loop_
_entity.id
_entity.type
_entity.pdbx_description
1 polymer ?
#
loop_
_entity_poly.entity_id
_entity_poly.type
_entity_poly.pdbx_seq_one_letter_code
_entity_poly.pdbx_strand_id
1 'polypeptide(L)'
;MTTQHKSNDEVKKEEFEQISAEEQQAILEKYDIESNVRTISGVMKHVIFFGLLAFSLFQLYTAIFGQFPAQIQRTIHLGFGLTLIFLLFPARKKAAKNKIAWFDYILAVLSIVVGSYWTMNYTELVNSNGTITQTDFIVGLIAVVLVLEAARRAVGLPITIIAICFLI
;
A
#
# COMPACT_ATOMS: atom_id res chain seq x y z
N MET A 1 -53.47 22.43 24.96
CA MET A 1 -52.70 21.18 25.14
C MET A 1 -52.10 20.77 23.79
N THR A 2 -51.27 21.63 23.19
CA THR A 2 -50.87 21.51 21.76
C THR A 2 -49.49 22.06 21.44
N THR A 3 -48.79 22.69 22.39
CA THR A 3 -47.49 23.35 22.16
C THR A 3 -46.27 22.53 22.60
N GLN A 4 -46.45 21.52 23.47
CA GLN A 4 -45.35 20.67 23.95
C GLN A 4 -45.03 19.48 23.04
N HIS A 5 -45.98 19.02 22.22
CA HIS A 5 -45.78 17.86 21.35
C HIS A 5 -44.87 18.19 20.15
N LYS A 6 -44.99 19.41 19.60
CA LYS A 6 -44.26 19.84 18.40
C LYS A 6 -42.75 20.02 18.63
N SER A 7 -42.35 20.46 19.82
CA SER A 7 -40.95 20.62 20.21
C SER A 7 -40.24 19.28 20.40
N ASN A 8 -40.94 18.24 20.84
CA ASN A 8 -40.36 16.92 21.10
C ASN A 8 -40.14 16.11 19.81
N ASP A 9 -40.91 16.40 18.76
CA ASP A 9 -40.78 15.79 17.43
C ASP A 9 -39.67 16.47 16.58
N GLU A 10 -39.43 17.77 16.77
CA GLU A 10 -38.32 18.50 16.14
C GLU A 10 -36.97 18.10 16.75
N VAL A 11 -36.87 17.98 18.08
CA VAL A 11 -35.67 17.47 18.78
C VAL A 11 -35.36 16.01 18.39
N LYS A 12 -36.39 15.17 18.28
CA LYS A 12 -36.21 13.78 17.81
C LYS A 12 -35.75 13.70 16.36
N LYS A 13 -36.20 14.60 15.49
CA LYS A 13 -35.78 14.65 14.08
C LYS A 13 -34.32 15.06 13.95
N GLU A 14 -33.88 16.07 14.70
CA GLU A 14 -32.49 16.51 14.72
C GLU A 14 -31.56 15.43 15.31
N GLU A 15 -31.99 14.73 16.36
CA GLU A 15 -31.24 13.61 16.96
C GLU A 15 -31.18 12.38 16.03
N PHE A 16 -32.25 12.06 15.29
CA PHE A 16 -32.25 11.00 14.27
C PHE A 16 -31.43 11.37 13.02
N GLU A 17 -31.42 12.64 12.60
CA GLU A 17 -30.61 13.12 11.47
C GLU A 17 -29.12 13.22 11.83
N GLN A 18 -28.76 13.59 13.06
CA GLN A 18 -27.37 13.63 13.52
C GLN A 18 -26.77 12.22 13.71
N ILE A 19 -27.56 11.26 14.20
CA ILE A 19 -27.18 9.84 14.25
C ILE A 19 -27.03 9.28 12.81
N SER A 20 -27.77 9.78 11.84
CA SER A 20 -27.74 9.28 10.46
C SER A 20 -26.46 9.63 9.68
N ALA A 21 -25.83 10.80 9.86
CA ALA A 21 -24.69 11.19 9.03
C ALA A 21 -23.34 10.73 9.61
N GLU A 22 -23.13 10.88 10.92
CA GLU A 22 -21.87 10.49 11.59
C GLU A 22 -21.75 8.98 11.76
N GLU A 23 -22.84 8.26 12.10
CA GLU A 23 -22.80 6.80 12.11
C GLU A 23 -22.74 6.24 10.70
N GLN A 24 -23.38 6.86 9.68
CA GLN A 24 -23.16 6.45 8.30
C GLN A 24 -21.71 6.66 7.89
N GLN A 25 -21.08 7.78 8.24
CA GLN A 25 -19.65 7.98 7.98
C GLN A 25 -18.79 6.99 8.75
N ALA A 26 -19.10 6.66 10.01
CA ALA A 26 -18.37 5.67 10.79
C ALA A 26 -18.60 4.23 10.29
N ILE A 27 -19.79 3.90 9.78
CA ILE A 27 -20.12 2.62 9.16
C ILE A 27 -19.47 2.53 7.78
N LEU A 28 -19.52 3.60 6.98
CA LEU A 28 -18.80 3.74 5.71
C LEU A 28 -17.30 3.60 5.95
N GLU A 29 -16.70 4.33 6.89
CA GLU A 29 -15.28 4.26 7.25
C GLU A 29 -14.87 2.87 7.78
N LYS A 30 -15.77 2.17 8.48
CA LYS A 30 -15.57 0.80 8.96
C LYS A 30 -15.60 -0.24 7.83
N TYR A 31 -16.33 0.02 6.74
CA TYR A 31 -16.39 -0.84 5.56
C TYR A 31 -15.45 -0.39 4.42
N ASP A 32 -14.96 0.85 4.47
CA ASP A 32 -14.03 1.39 3.51
C ASP A 32 -12.64 0.84 3.80
N ILE A 33 -12.24 -0.15 2.99
CA ILE A 33 -10.92 -0.78 3.06
C ILE A 33 -9.81 0.27 2.89
N GLU A 34 -10.12 1.44 2.29
CA GLU A 34 -9.22 2.58 2.17
C GLU A 34 -8.95 3.31 3.49
N SER A 35 -9.78 3.18 4.54
CA SER A 35 -9.56 3.84 5.85
C SER A 35 -8.31 3.34 6.61
N ASN A 36 -7.71 2.27 6.11
CA ASN A 36 -6.49 1.68 6.64
C ASN A 36 -5.20 2.34 6.09
N VAL A 37 -5.32 3.34 5.21
CA VAL A 37 -4.17 4.19 4.82
C VAL A 37 -3.82 5.16 5.96
N ARG A 38 -2.54 5.43 6.15
CA ARG A 38 -2.11 6.40 7.16
C ARG A 38 -2.57 7.81 6.77
N THR A 39 -3.21 8.51 7.70
CA THR A 39 -3.44 9.96 7.61
C THR A 39 -2.15 10.70 7.96
N ILE A 40 -1.16 10.64 7.06
CA ILE A 40 0.15 11.26 7.30
C ILE A 40 0.04 12.78 7.12
N SER A 41 0.23 13.53 8.20
CA SER A 41 0.39 14.98 8.15
C SER A 41 1.88 15.36 8.16
N GLY A 42 2.25 16.39 7.37
CA GLY A 42 3.62 16.93 7.29
C GLY A 42 4.39 16.59 6.01
N VAL A 43 5.73 16.65 6.09
CA VAL A 43 6.65 16.52 4.94
C VAL A 43 6.53 15.17 4.23
N MET A 44 6.21 14.11 4.97
CA MET A 44 6.03 12.77 4.40
C MET A 44 4.83 12.65 3.45
N LYS A 45 3.79 13.50 3.61
CA LYS A 45 2.70 13.60 2.62
C LYS A 45 3.21 14.03 1.26
N HIS A 46 4.15 14.99 1.23
CA HIS A 46 4.75 15.44 -0.04
C HIS A 46 5.60 14.34 -0.65
N VAL A 47 6.42 13.63 0.14
CA VAL A 47 7.23 12.50 -0.37
C VAL A 47 6.35 11.43 -1.01
N ILE A 48 5.27 11.04 -0.33
CA ILE A 48 4.31 10.05 -0.85
C ILE A 48 3.60 10.58 -2.10
N PHE A 49 3.15 11.84 -2.07
CA PHE A 49 2.46 12.47 -3.19
C PHE A 49 3.36 12.52 -4.44
N PHE A 50 4.60 13.00 -4.30
CA PHE A 50 5.56 13.02 -5.40
C PHE A 50 5.95 11.60 -5.84
N GLY A 51 6.02 10.62 -4.92
CA GLY A 51 6.25 9.21 -5.25
C GLY A 51 5.10 8.60 -6.08
N LEU A 52 3.85 8.85 -5.68
CA LEU A 52 2.67 8.42 -6.44
C LEU A 52 2.56 9.13 -7.78
N LEU A 53 2.87 10.42 -7.83
CA LEU A 53 2.90 11.19 -9.07
C LEU A 53 3.97 10.64 -10.03
N ALA A 54 5.18 10.39 -9.54
CA ALA A 54 6.25 9.79 -10.33
C ALA A 54 5.86 8.40 -10.85
N PHE A 55 5.23 7.57 -10.02
CA PHE A 55 4.75 6.26 -10.41
C PHE A 55 3.66 6.33 -11.49
N SER A 56 2.70 7.24 -11.34
CA SER A 56 1.63 7.47 -12.32
C SER A 56 2.20 7.95 -13.66
N LEU A 57 3.13 8.92 -13.63
CA LEU A 57 3.82 9.40 -14.82
C LEU A 57 4.64 8.30 -15.50
N PHE A 58 5.31 7.45 -14.73
CA PHE A 58 6.05 6.31 -15.27
C PHE A 58 5.12 5.34 -16.01
N GLN A 59 3.98 4.96 -15.41
CA GLN A 59 3.01 4.09 -16.06
C GLN A 59 2.46 4.72 -17.35
N LEU A 60 2.09 6.01 -17.30
CA LEU A 60 1.61 6.75 -18.46
C LEU A 60 2.65 6.83 -19.57
N TYR A 61 3.92 7.07 -19.22
CA TYR A 61 5.03 7.07 -20.17
C TYR A 61 5.17 5.71 -20.86
N THR A 62 5.17 4.60 -20.11
CA THR A 62 5.25 3.25 -20.69
C THR A 62 4.01 2.88 -21.53
N ALA A 63 2.86 3.47 -21.24
CA ALA A 63 1.64 3.26 -22.03
C ALA A 63 1.68 3.98 -23.39
N ILE A 64 2.33 5.15 -23.46
CA ILE A 64 2.37 5.99 -24.67
C ILE A 64 3.60 5.68 -25.54
N PHE A 65 4.77 5.55 -24.94
CA PHE A 65 6.06 5.43 -25.67
C PHE A 65 6.48 3.98 -25.95
N GLY A 66 5.68 3.01 -25.53
CA GLY A 66 5.95 1.58 -25.71
C GLY A 66 6.45 0.90 -24.44
N GLN A 67 6.19 -0.41 -24.35
CA GLN A 67 6.51 -1.22 -23.19
C GLN A 67 7.99 -1.62 -23.15
N PHE A 68 8.60 -1.51 -21.97
CA PHE A 68 9.88 -2.16 -21.71
C PHE A 68 9.73 -3.68 -21.71
N PRO A 69 10.84 -4.45 -21.75
CA PRO A 69 10.78 -5.89 -21.51
C PRO A 69 9.96 -6.18 -20.23
N ALA A 70 9.04 -7.14 -20.33
CA ALA A 70 8.05 -7.39 -19.29
C ALA A 70 8.66 -7.61 -17.89
N GLN A 71 9.85 -8.22 -17.82
CA GLN A 71 10.60 -8.38 -16.58
C GLN A 71 11.02 -7.04 -15.96
N ILE A 72 11.61 -6.13 -16.74
CA ILE A 72 12.04 -4.82 -16.25
C ILE A 72 10.84 -4.02 -15.75
N GLN A 73 9.76 -3.96 -16.55
CA GLN A 73 8.58 -3.18 -16.21
C GLN A 73 7.93 -3.68 -14.91
N ARG A 74 7.81 -5.00 -14.73
CA ARG A 74 7.25 -5.60 -13.50
C ARG A 74 8.13 -5.32 -12.29
N THR A 75 9.44 -5.43 -12.42
CA THR A 75 10.34 -5.19 -11.28
C THR A 75 10.33 -3.73 -10.85
N ILE A 76 10.35 -2.79 -11.79
CA ILE A 76 10.22 -1.36 -11.47
C ILE A 76 8.86 -1.11 -10.80
N HIS A 77 7.77 -1.65 -11.38
CA HIS A 77 6.44 -1.49 -10.80
C HIS A 77 6.36 -2.05 -9.37
N LEU A 78 6.90 -3.25 -9.15
CA LEU A 78 6.94 -3.91 -7.84
C LEU A 78 7.77 -3.12 -6.83
N GLY A 79 8.95 -2.63 -7.20
CA GLY A 79 9.82 -1.83 -6.34
C GLY A 79 9.13 -0.53 -5.88
N PHE A 80 8.51 0.19 -6.81
CA PHE A 80 7.70 1.37 -6.49
C PHE A 80 6.51 1.03 -5.61
N GLY A 81 5.75 -0.01 -5.97
CA GLY A 81 4.57 -0.45 -5.23
C GLY A 81 4.90 -0.82 -3.78
N LEU A 82 5.94 -1.64 -3.56
CA LEU A 82 6.39 -2.04 -2.22
C LEU A 82 6.84 -0.85 -1.38
N THR A 83 7.63 0.06 -1.97
CA THR A 83 8.10 1.28 -1.30
C THR A 83 6.92 2.12 -0.83
N LEU A 84 5.93 2.34 -1.70
CA LEU A 84 4.74 3.10 -1.38
C LEU A 84 3.86 2.37 -0.37
N ILE A 85 3.69 1.05 -0.46
CA ILE A 85 2.92 0.27 0.50
C ILE A 85 3.52 0.41 1.91
N PHE A 86 4.84 0.30 2.06
CA PHE A 86 5.47 0.44 3.38
C PHE A 86 5.39 1.85 3.95
N LEU A 87 5.36 2.88 3.08
CA LEU A 87 5.18 4.26 3.51
C LEU A 87 3.72 4.55 3.89
N LEU A 88 2.76 4.06 3.11
CA LEU A 88 1.35 4.39 3.20
C LEU A 88 0.57 3.54 4.19
N PHE A 89 0.92 2.26 4.35
CA PHE A 89 0.20 1.31 5.21
C PHE A 89 0.95 1.06 6.54
N PRO A 90 0.29 1.25 7.70
CA PRO A 90 0.91 0.99 8.99
C PRO A 90 1.06 -0.52 9.25
N ALA A 91 2.17 -0.92 9.86
CA ALA A 91 2.47 -2.32 10.17
C ALA A 91 1.45 -3.03 11.09
N ARG A 92 0.64 -2.26 11.85
CA ARG A 92 -0.45 -2.77 12.71
C ARG A 92 -1.67 -1.84 12.63
N LYS A 93 -2.87 -2.42 12.53
CA LYS A 93 -4.17 -1.69 12.58
C LYS A 93 -4.36 -0.84 13.85
N LYS A 94 -3.66 -1.16 14.95
CA LYS A 94 -3.65 -0.41 16.23
C LYS A 94 -2.40 0.46 16.45
N ALA A 95 -1.44 0.48 15.52
CA ALA A 95 -0.28 1.36 15.66
C ALA A 95 -0.72 2.81 15.40
N ALA A 96 -0.17 3.75 16.17
CA ALA A 96 -0.50 5.16 16.05
C ALA A 96 -0.36 5.62 14.58
N LYS A 97 -1.47 6.03 13.97
CA LYS A 97 -1.52 6.57 12.58
C LYS A 97 -0.62 7.80 12.39
N ASN A 98 -0.19 8.42 13.50
CA ASN A 98 0.59 9.66 13.54
C ASN A 98 2.10 9.50 13.30
N LYS A 99 2.70 8.30 13.35
CA LYS A 99 4.16 8.14 13.13
C LYS A 99 4.50 6.91 12.29
N ILE A 100 5.39 7.11 11.33
CA ILE A 100 6.02 6.02 10.57
C ILE A 100 6.99 5.30 11.51
N ALA A 101 6.86 3.98 11.63
CA ALA A 101 7.78 3.19 12.43
C ALA A 101 9.14 3.14 11.72
N TRP A 102 10.26 3.20 12.45
CA TRP A 102 11.61 3.10 11.87
C TRP A 102 11.72 1.90 10.90
N PHE A 103 11.14 0.76 11.28
CA PHE A 103 11.11 -0.45 10.47
C PHE A 103 10.51 -0.26 9.08
N ASP A 104 9.54 0.64 8.91
CA ASP A 104 8.92 0.88 7.60
C ASP A 104 9.87 1.60 6.65
N TYR A 105 10.75 2.46 7.17
CA TYR A 105 11.80 3.08 6.35
C TYR A 105 12.83 2.04 5.90
N ILE A 106 13.20 1.10 6.77
CA ILE A 106 14.13 0.02 6.39
C ILE A 106 13.51 -0.84 5.28
N LEU A 107 12.23 -1.21 5.43
CA LEU A 107 11.52 -2.02 4.44
C LEU A 107 11.33 -1.28 3.10
N ALA A 108 11.05 0.02 3.15
CA ALA A 108 10.98 0.87 1.97
C ALA A 108 12.34 0.93 1.25
N VAL A 109 13.44 1.16 1.99
CA VAL A 109 14.79 1.18 1.40
C VAL A 109 15.16 -0.19 0.83
N LEU A 110 14.87 -1.28 1.53
CA LEU A 110 15.10 -2.64 1.01
C LEU A 110 14.31 -2.90 -0.27
N SER A 111 13.09 -2.40 -0.38
CA SER A 111 12.27 -2.53 -1.59
C SER A 111 12.89 -1.81 -2.78
N ILE A 112 13.45 -0.62 -2.56
CA ILE A 112 14.19 0.12 -3.58
C ILE A 112 15.43 -0.69 -3.99
N VAL A 113 16.22 -1.18 -3.04
CA VAL A 113 17.45 -1.95 -3.32
C VAL A 113 17.15 -3.19 -4.15
N VAL A 114 16.12 -3.97 -3.77
CA VAL A 114 15.70 -5.17 -4.50
C VAL A 114 15.24 -4.83 -5.92
N GLY A 115 14.41 -3.80 -6.07
CA GLY A 115 13.92 -3.35 -7.38
C GLY A 115 15.04 -2.83 -8.30
N SER A 116 15.99 -2.07 -7.74
CA SER A 116 17.14 -1.54 -8.47
C SER A 116 18.12 -2.63 -8.88
N TYR A 117 18.42 -3.59 -8.00
CA TYR A 117 19.34 -4.70 -8.30
C TYR A 117 18.92 -5.47 -9.55
N TRP A 118 17.64 -5.86 -9.62
CA TRP A 118 17.11 -6.62 -10.75
C TRP A 118 17.05 -5.80 -12.04
N THR A 119 16.76 -4.49 -11.94
CA THR A 119 16.72 -3.59 -13.10
C THR A 119 18.11 -3.40 -13.70
N MET A 120 19.14 -3.27 -12.85
CA MET A 120 20.53 -3.09 -13.30
C MET A 120 21.15 -4.39 -13.81
N ASN A 121 20.90 -5.52 -13.15
CA ASN A 121 21.47 -6.83 -13.50
C ASN A 121 20.58 -7.62 -14.49
N TYR A 122 19.56 -6.99 -15.09
CA TYR A 122 18.62 -7.65 -15.99
C TYR A 122 19.32 -8.40 -17.14
N THR A 123 20.30 -7.75 -17.77
CA THR A 123 21.02 -8.31 -18.92
C THR A 123 21.82 -9.56 -18.53
N GLU A 124 22.43 -9.56 -17.35
CA GLU A 124 23.16 -10.72 -16.83
C GLU A 124 22.20 -11.85 -16.48
N LEU A 125 21.09 -11.56 -15.81
CA LEU A 125 20.07 -12.53 -15.43
C LEU A 125 19.42 -13.24 -16.62
N VAL A 126 19.11 -12.49 -17.69
CA VAL A 126 18.50 -13.06 -18.91
C VAL A 126 19.52 -13.88 -19.70
N ASN A 127 20.79 -13.47 -19.72
CA ASN A 127 21.86 -14.14 -20.44
C ASN A 127 22.57 -15.23 -19.61
N SER A 128 22.15 -15.44 -18.35
CA SER A 128 22.83 -16.33 -17.42
C SER A 128 22.68 -17.82 -17.79
N ASN A 129 21.97 -18.19 -18.86
CA ASN A 129 21.80 -19.57 -19.32
C ASN A 129 21.46 -20.59 -18.21
N GLY A 130 20.79 -20.15 -17.13
CA GLY A 130 20.40 -20.97 -15.99
C GLY A 130 21.37 -20.97 -14.80
N THR A 131 22.48 -20.23 -14.83
CA THR A 131 23.32 -20.03 -13.64
C THR A 131 22.74 -18.91 -12.78
N ILE A 132 22.22 -19.25 -11.60
CA ILE A 132 21.71 -18.27 -10.63
C ILE A 132 22.84 -18.04 -9.61
N THR A 133 23.26 -16.80 -9.44
CA THR A 133 24.29 -16.46 -8.45
C THR A 133 23.68 -16.50 -7.04
N GLN A 134 24.50 -16.78 -6.02
CA GLN A 134 24.03 -16.75 -4.63
C GLN A 134 23.37 -15.41 -4.26
N THR A 135 23.88 -14.31 -4.82
CA THR A 135 23.30 -12.97 -4.65
C THR A 135 21.88 -12.87 -5.20
N ASP A 136 21.62 -13.42 -6.39
CA ASP A 136 20.30 -13.38 -7.03
C ASP A 136 19.28 -14.17 -6.22
N PHE A 137 19.71 -15.31 -5.66
CA PHE A 137 18.89 -16.12 -4.77
C PHE A 137 18.53 -15.38 -3.46
N ILE A 138 19.51 -14.72 -2.83
CA ILE A 138 19.28 -13.94 -1.59
C ILE A 138 18.35 -12.76 -1.87
N VAL A 139 18.57 -12.01 -2.96
CA VAL A 139 17.72 -10.88 -3.36
C VAL A 139 16.30 -11.35 -3.66
N GLY A 140 16.14 -12.48 -4.35
CA GLY A 140 14.83 -13.10 -4.60
C GLY A 140 14.12 -13.52 -3.31
N LEU A 141 14.83 -14.12 -2.36
CA LEU A 141 14.27 -14.49 -1.06
C LEU A 141 13.79 -13.25 -0.28
N ILE A 142 14.60 -12.18 -0.25
CA ILE A 142 14.22 -10.91 0.36
C ILE A 142 12.98 -10.34 -0.34
N ALA A 143 12.93 -10.37 -1.67
CA ALA A 143 11.78 -9.91 -2.43
C ALA A 143 10.49 -10.64 -2.04
N VAL A 144 10.52 -11.97 -1.94
CA VAL A 144 9.37 -12.78 -1.52
C VAL A 144 8.89 -12.39 -0.13
N VAL A 145 9.82 -12.26 0.84
CA VAL A 145 9.48 -11.86 2.21
C VAL A 145 8.86 -10.46 2.24
N LEU A 146 9.43 -9.50 1.50
CA LEU A 146 8.89 -8.14 1.39
C LEU A 146 7.48 -8.14 0.78
N VAL A 147 7.24 -8.92 -0.26
CA VAL A 147 5.92 -9.02 -0.92
C VAL A 147 4.88 -9.63 0.01
N LEU A 148 5.21 -10.71 0.72
CA LEU A 148 4.29 -11.33 1.69
C LEU A 148 3.93 -10.36 2.81
N GLU A 149 4.92 -9.64 3.34
CA GLU A 149 4.70 -8.64 4.39
C GLU A 149 3.91 -7.44 3.88
N ALA A 150 4.16 -6.97 2.66
CA ALA A 150 3.40 -5.91 2.01
C ALA A 150 1.94 -6.33 1.75
N ALA A 151 1.70 -7.55 1.26
CA ALA A 151 0.37 -8.10 1.05
C ALA A 151 -0.41 -8.21 2.37
N ARG A 152 0.26 -8.64 3.44
CA ARG A 152 -0.31 -8.68 4.80
C ARG A 152 -0.75 -7.32 5.28
N ARG A 153 0.00 -6.27 4.95
CA ARG A 153 -0.28 -4.88 5.35
C ARG A 153 -1.38 -4.24 4.50
N ALA A 154 -1.33 -4.43 3.18
CA ALA A 154 -2.22 -3.76 2.23
C ALA A 154 -3.60 -4.43 2.16
N VAL A 155 -3.64 -5.77 2.06
CA VAL A 155 -4.90 -6.50 1.80
C VAL A 155 -5.35 -7.34 2.99
N GLY A 156 -4.40 -7.80 3.81
CA GLY A 156 -4.67 -8.47 5.08
C GLY A 156 -4.21 -9.92 5.15
N LEU A 157 -4.45 -10.52 6.33
CA LEU A 157 -4.03 -11.89 6.64
C LEU A 157 -4.62 -12.96 5.70
N PRO A 158 -5.90 -12.91 5.26
CA PRO A 158 -6.47 -13.97 4.44
C PRO A 158 -5.70 -14.21 3.13
N ILE A 159 -5.37 -13.14 2.40
CA ILE A 159 -4.62 -13.24 1.14
C ILE A 159 -3.20 -13.75 1.37
N THR A 160 -2.57 -13.32 2.47
CA THR A 160 -1.21 -13.75 2.80
C THR A 160 -1.14 -15.24 3.10
N ILE A 161 -2.12 -15.78 3.84
CA ILE A 161 -2.19 -17.21 4.15
C ILE A 161 -2.32 -18.03 2.87
N ILE A 162 -3.23 -17.61 1.98
CA ILE A 162 -3.42 -18.29 0.68
C ILE A 162 -2.11 -18.25 -0.12
N ALA A 163 -1.45 -17.09 -0.20
CA ALA A 163 -0.18 -16.97 -0.91
C ALA A 163 0.92 -17.90 -0.36
N ILE A 164 1.02 -18.05 0.97
CA ILE A 164 1.97 -18.97 1.60
C ILE A 164 1.63 -20.43 1.28
N CYS A 165 0.34 -20.80 1.32
CA CYS A 165 -0.10 -22.15 0.97
C CYS A 165 0.24 -22.54 -0.47
N PHE A 166 0.19 -21.59 -1.41
CA PHE A 166 0.56 -21.83 -2.81
C PHE A 166 2.08 -21.85 -3.06
N LEU A 167 2.87 -21.30 -2.13
CA LEU A 167 4.32 -21.20 -2.26
C LEU A 167 5.03 -22.50 -1.83
N ILE A 168 4.36 -23.33 -1.02
CA ILE A 168 4.81 -24.65 -0.55
C ILE A 168 4.30 -25.72 -1.53
#